data_AF-A0A8T1V890-F1
#
_entry.id   AF-A0A8T1V890-F1
#
_cell.length_a   1.000
_cell.length_b   1.000
_cell.length_c   1.000
_cell.angle_alpha   90.00
_cell.angle_beta   90.00
_cell.angle_gamma   90.00
#
_symmetry.space_group_name_H-M   'P 1'
#
loop_
_entity.id
_entity.type
_entity.pdbx_description
1 polymer ?
#
loop_
_entity_poly.entity_id
_entity_poly.type
_entity_poly.pdbx_seq_one_letter_code
_entity_poly.pdbx_strand_id
1 'polypeptide(L)'
;MSISQSLKDLTPEELKARRREQWRVNKANQRKRVREKELQALCELKMKYLRTSAHKIAANLMKEASNLTTDEWKKVECRGMYHETERRSERKTRSNFMAEKDPNMSPEEWKKARLREQRRINQANYWKRKRLLEERLVGEIAAMSQEIELMQIQRQSMSSRTSRWNLLWRSTALSSQREEFDSMASFKFHWSWYRSQFRDFRLRMTSYVRLEAGEHVIIKASGNLLLEIDSQVSKQGGKSCIVVCPVLQQFEFEKDIQLKRITSEVDLIGGVANTQRKGEPERILETVLCLLKDFTCPAKGD
;
A
#
# COMPACT_ATOMS: atom_id res chain seq x y z
N MET A 1 -17.70 -0.55 50.07
CA MET A 1 -17.59 0.67 49.24
C MET A 1 -17.67 1.87 50.17
N SER A 2 -16.52 2.47 50.52
CA SER A 2 -16.49 3.69 51.32
C SER A 2 -17.04 4.84 50.50
N ILE A 3 -18.22 5.34 50.87
CA ILE A 3 -18.74 6.61 50.35
C ILE A 3 -17.73 7.68 50.75
N SER A 4 -17.11 8.33 49.76
CA SER A 4 -16.07 9.32 49.98
C SER A 4 -16.54 10.36 51.01
N GLN A 5 -15.76 10.58 52.09
CA GLN A 5 -16.07 11.54 53.15
C GLN A 5 -16.40 12.95 52.61
N SER A 6 -15.95 13.29 51.39
CA SER A 6 -16.25 14.53 50.69
C SER A 6 -17.72 14.76 50.28
N LEU A 7 -18.62 13.80 50.51
CA LEU A 7 -20.04 13.95 50.17
C LEU A 7 -20.91 14.42 51.35
N LYS A 8 -20.36 14.46 52.58
CA LYS A 8 -21.13 14.80 53.78
C LYS A 8 -21.30 16.31 54.01
N ASP A 9 -20.45 17.13 53.40
CA ASP A 9 -20.42 18.58 53.64
C ASP A 9 -21.08 19.41 52.53
N LEU A 10 -21.73 18.77 51.56
CA LEU A 10 -22.38 19.46 50.45
C LEU A 10 -23.76 19.98 50.84
N THR A 11 -24.00 21.26 50.55
CA THR A 11 -25.33 21.86 50.70
C THR A 11 -26.33 21.19 49.73
N PRO A 12 -27.65 21.20 50.05
CA PRO A 12 -28.67 20.60 49.18
C PRO A 12 -28.65 21.13 47.73
N GLU A 13 -28.33 22.40 47.52
CA GLU A 13 -28.23 23.00 46.19
C GLU A 13 -26.99 22.52 45.42
N GLU A 14 -25.84 22.37 46.08
CA GLU A 14 -24.64 21.78 45.45
C GLU A 14 -24.87 20.33 45.06
N LEU A 15 -25.58 19.55 45.88
CA LEU A 15 -25.95 18.18 45.56
C LEU A 15 -26.84 18.11 44.32
N LYS A 16 -27.80 19.04 44.20
CA LYS A 16 -28.70 19.16 43.04
C LYS A 16 -27.95 19.58 41.79
N ALA A 17 -27.02 20.53 41.89
CA ALA A 17 -26.15 20.96 40.79
C ALA A 17 -25.28 19.78 40.30
N ARG A 18 -24.67 19.03 41.22
CA ARG A 18 -23.84 17.86 40.90
C ARG A 18 -24.64 16.75 40.22
N ARG A 19 -25.87 16.49 40.65
CA ARG A 19 -26.77 15.53 39.96
C ARG A 19 -27.11 15.97 38.54
N ARG A 20 -27.36 17.27 38.30
CA ARG A 20 -27.59 17.81 36.95
C ARG A 20 -26.36 17.67 36.06
N GLU A 21 -25.18 17.94 36.60
CA GLU A 21 -23.92 17.75 35.87
C GLU A 21 -23.70 16.29 35.52
N GLN A 22 -23.84 15.39 36.49
CA GLN A 22 -23.67 13.96 36.26
C GLN A 22 -24.67 13.42 35.23
N TRP A 23 -25.91 13.94 35.23
CA TRP A 23 -26.88 13.62 34.17
C TRP A 23 -26.45 14.13 32.79
N ARG A 24 -25.91 15.36 32.69
CA ARG A 24 -25.37 15.91 31.43
C ARG A 24 -24.22 15.05 30.89
N VAL A 25 -23.27 14.68 31.75
CA VAL A 25 -22.14 13.80 31.41
C VAL A 25 -22.63 12.43 30.96
N ASN A 26 -23.56 11.81 31.70
CA ASN A 26 -24.12 10.51 31.34
C ASN A 26 -24.84 10.56 29.97
N LYS A 27 -25.60 11.63 29.71
CA LYS A 27 -26.29 11.85 28.43
C LYS A 27 -25.29 12.06 27.28
N ALA A 28 -24.21 12.80 27.50
CA ALA A 28 -23.14 12.97 26.53
C ALA A 28 -22.43 11.65 26.22
N ASN A 29 -22.09 10.87 27.25
CA ASN A 29 -21.47 9.55 27.11
C ASN A 29 -22.39 8.55 26.40
N GLN A 30 -23.71 8.62 26.63
CA GLN A 30 -24.67 7.80 25.89
C GLN A 30 -24.70 8.17 24.41
N ARG A 31 -24.72 9.46 24.07
CA ARG A 31 -24.64 9.93 22.67
C ARG A 31 -23.34 9.50 21.99
N LYS A 32 -22.21 9.57 22.70
CA LYS A 32 -20.91 9.09 22.22
C LYS A 32 -20.96 7.60 21.86
N ARG A 33 -21.47 6.76 22.78
CA ARG A 33 -21.63 5.31 22.54
C ARG A 33 -22.56 4.98 21.38
N VAL A 34 -23.62 5.76 21.17
CA VAL A 34 -24.50 5.58 20.01
C VAL A 34 -23.76 5.89 18.71
N ARG A 35 -23.04 7.02 18.64
CA ARG A 35 -22.25 7.38 17.45
C ARG A 35 -21.14 6.37 17.14
N GLU A 36 -20.48 5.83 18.16
CA GLU A 36 -19.47 4.78 17.98
C GLU A 36 -20.08 3.51 17.37
N LYS A 37 -21.26 3.08 17.84
CA LYS A 37 -22.00 1.95 17.25
C LYS A 37 -22.44 2.22 15.80
N GLU A 38 -22.90 3.42 15.49
CA GLU A 38 -23.27 3.83 14.12
C GLU A 38 -22.05 3.81 13.19
N LEU A 39 -20.90 4.34 13.65
CA LEU A 39 -19.66 4.32 12.88
C LEU A 39 -19.16 2.88 12.65
N GLN A 40 -19.26 2.03 13.67
CA GLN A 40 -18.92 0.61 13.54
C GLN A 40 -19.82 -0.09 12.50
N ALA A 41 -21.13 0.15 12.54
CA ALA A 41 -22.07 -0.40 11.56
C ALA A 41 -21.77 0.07 10.12
N LEU A 42 -21.39 1.34 9.93
CA LEU A 42 -20.96 1.87 8.63
C LEU A 42 -19.68 1.19 8.12
N CYS A 43 -18.70 0.96 9.01
CA CYS A 43 -17.49 0.21 8.66
C CYS A 43 -17.80 -1.23 8.23
N GLU A 44 -18.68 -1.92 8.96
CA GLU A 44 -19.13 -3.28 8.61
C GLU A 44 -19.85 -3.32 7.25
N LEU A 45 -20.73 -2.35 6.99
CA LEU A 45 -21.43 -2.21 5.71
C LEU A 45 -20.46 -1.99 4.55
N LYS A 46 -19.46 -1.10 4.73
CA LYS A 46 -18.42 -0.83 3.73
C LYS A 46 -17.60 -2.08 3.43
N MET A 47 -17.21 -2.84 4.47
CA MET A 47 -16.48 -4.09 4.29
C MET A 47 -17.33 -5.15 3.57
N LYS A 48 -18.63 -5.24 3.88
CA LYS A 48 -19.55 -6.15 3.18
C LYS A 48 -19.67 -5.78 1.69
N TYR A 49 -19.82 -4.49 1.37
CA TYR A 49 -19.83 -4.00 0.00
C TYR A 49 -18.56 -4.39 -0.76
N LEU A 50 -17.37 -4.14 -0.18
CA LEU A 50 -16.09 -4.49 -0.81
C LEU A 50 -15.97 -6.00 -1.07
N ARG A 51 -16.40 -6.85 -0.12
CA ARG A 51 -16.41 -8.32 -0.32
C ARG A 51 -17.32 -8.72 -1.48
N THR A 52 -18.55 -8.18 -1.53
CA THR A 52 -19.49 -8.49 -2.62
C THR A 52 -18.97 -8.02 -3.99
N SER A 53 -18.35 -6.84 -4.05
CA SER A 53 -17.71 -6.34 -5.26
C SER A 53 -16.55 -7.25 -5.70
N ALA A 54 -15.69 -7.68 -4.77
CA ALA A 54 -14.60 -8.59 -5.06
C ALA A 54 -15.10 -9.95 -5.58
N HIS A 55 -16.14 -10.52 -4.97
CA HIS A 55 -16.77 -11.75 -5.45
C HIS A 55 -17.34 -11.61 -6.87
N LYS A 56 -17.97 -10.46 -7.18
CA LYS A 56 -18.49 -10.20 -8.53
C LYS A 56 -17.37 -10.13 -9.58
N ILE A 57 -16.26 -9.48 -9.26
CA ILE A 57 -15.07 -9.43 -10.13
C ILE A 57 -14.51 -10.83 -10.33
N ALA A 58 -14.33 -11.60 -9.25
CA ALA A 58 -13.82 -12.97 -9.33
C ALA A 58 -14.73 -13.88 -10.17
N ALA A 59 -16.05 -13.77 -10.02
CA ALA A 59 -17.01 -14.55 -10.82
C ALA A 59 -16.93 -14.21 -12.32
N ASN A 60 -16.76 -12.92 -12.66
CA ASN A 60 -16.56 -12.51 -14.05
C ASN A 60 -15.27 -13.10 -14.63
N LEU A 61 -14.16 -13.04 -13.88
CA LEU A 61 -12.87 -13.61 -14.30
C LEU A 61 -12.95 -15.14 -14.49
N MET A 62 -13.65 -15.86 -13.59
CA MET A 62 -13.86 -17.30 -13.76
C MET A 62 -14.70 -17.62 -15.01
N LYS A 63 -15.71 -16.79 -15.31
CA LYS A 63 -16.51 -16.94 -16.53
C LYS A 63 -15.69 -16.72 -17.79
N GLU A 64 -14.84 -15.69 -17.81
CA GLU A 64 -13.90 -15.43 -18.92
C GLU A 64 -12.90 -16.58 -19.10
N ALA A 65 -12.32 -17.09 -18.02
CA ALA A 65 -11.42 -18.25 -18.07
C ALA A 65 -12.11 -19.53 -18.59
N SER A 66 -13.36 -19.76 -18.21
CA SER A 66 -14.15 -20.89 -18.72
C SER A 66 -14.45 -20.77 -20.23
N ASN A 67 -14.63 -19.56 -20.74
CA ASN A 67 -14.84 -19.34 -22.17
C ASN A 67 -13.55 -19.51 -22.97
N LEU A 68 -12.41 -19.07 -22.43
CA LEU A 68 -11.10 -19.25 -23.05
C LEU A 68 -10.73 -20.73 -23.17
N THR A 69 -10.94 -21.50 -22.10
CA THR A 69 -10.66 -22.95 -22.11
C THR A 69 -11.53 -23.69 -23.12
N THR A 70 -12.83 -23.38 -23.21
CA THR A 70 -13.71 -24.03 -24.21
C THR A 70 -13.33 -23.70 -25.65
N ASP A 71 -12.88 -22.48 -25.95
CA ASP A 71 -12.41 -22.12 -27.29
C ASP A 71 -11.04 -22.72 -27.62
N GLU A 72 -10.14 -22.84 -26.65
CA GLU A 72 -8.86 -23.52 -26.84
C GLU A 72 -9.03 -25.03 -27.05
N TRP A 73 -9.93 -25.69 -26.31
CA TRP A 73 -10.26 -27.10 -26.51
C TRP A 73 -10.82 -27.37 -27.92
N LYS A 74 -11.74 -26.52 -28.41
CA LYS A 74 -12.24 -26.61 -29.79
C LYS A 74 -11.12 -26.45 -30.83
N LYS A 75 -10.13 -25.57 -30.58
CA LYS A 75 -8.97 -25.40 -31.46
C LYS A 75 -8.02 -26.60 -31.44
N VAL A 76 -7.87 -27.27 -30.29
CA VAL A 76 -7.04 -28.48 -30.16
C VAL A 76 -7.70 -29.68 -30.85
N GLU A 77 -9.01 -29.86 -30.68
CA GLU A 77 -9.78 -30.92 -31.34
C GLU A 77 -9.75 -30.78 -32.87
N CYS A 78 -9.89 -29.54 -33.37
CA CYS A 78 -9.71 -29.25 -34.80
C CYS A 78 -8.30 -29.57 -35.29
N ARG A 79 -7.25 -29.25 -34.51
CA ARG A 79 -5.85 -29.56 -34.88
C ARG A 79 -5.61 -31.06 -35.05
N GLY A 80 -6.19 -31.91 -34.20
CA GLY A 80 -6.09 -33.37 -34.31
C GLY A 80 -6.64 -33.92 -35.64
N MET A 81 -7.80 -33.41 -36.08
CA MET A 81 -8.41 -33.81 -37.36
C MET A 81 -7.60 -33.39 -38.59
N TYR A 82 -6.94 -32.22 -38.55
CA TYR A 82 -6.12 -31.73 -39.66
C TYR A 82 -4.80 -32.52 -39.81
N HIS A 83 -4.17 -32.94 -38.71
CA HIS A 83 -2.95 -33.76 -38.77
C HIS A 83 -3.15 -35.11 -39.47
N GLU A 84 -4.32 -35.73 -39.32
CA GLU A 84 -4.67 -37.00 -39.97
C GLU A 84 -4.84 -36.82 -41.51
N THR A 85 -5.39 -35.68 -41.93
CA THR A 85 -5.50 -35.34 -43.36
C THR A 85 -4.17 -34.92 -44.00
N GLU A 86 -3.29 -34.23 -43.24
CA GLU A 86 -1.98 -33.78 -43.72
C GLU A 86 -1.05 -34.97 -43.99
N ARG A 87 -0.99 -35.96 -43.07
CA ARG A 87 -0.23 -37.22 -43.29
C ARG A 87 -0.69 -38.01 -44.51
N ARG A 88 -2.01 -38.04 -44.79
CA ARG A 88 -2.56 -38.67 -46.01
C ARG A 88 -2.16 -37.92 -47.28
N SER A 89 -2.04 -36.60 -47.22
CA SER A 89 -1.64 -35.77 -48.36
C SER A 89 -0.12 -35.80 -48.63
N GLU A 90 0.72 -35.83 -47.60
CA GLU A 90 2.18 -35.88 -47.75
C GLU A 90 2.66 -37.21 -48.34
N ARG A 91 2.02 -38.34 -47.98
CA ARG A 91 2.27 -39.64 -48.64
C ARG A 91 1.91 -39.63 -50.13
N LYS A 92 0.98 -38.78 -50.56
CA LYS A 92 0.58 -38.62 -51.96
C LYS A 92 1.46 -37.64 -52.74
N THR A 93 2.12 -36.69 -52.08
CA THR A 93 2.85 -35.60 -52.74
C THR A 93 4.33 -35.92 -53.00
N ARG A 94 4.90 -36.95 -52.36
CA ARG A 94 6.26 -37.44 -52.68
C ARG A 94 6.36 -38.25 -53.97
N SER A 95 5.24 -38.58 -54.61
CA SER A 95 5.21 -39.18 -55.95
C SER A 95 4.95 -38.08 -57.00
N ASN A 96 6.02 -37.42 -57.45
CA ASN A 96 6.20 -36.81 -58.78
C ASN A 96 4.99 -36.23 -59.54
N PHE A 97 4.02 -35.57 -58.90
CA PHE A 97 2.83 -35.06 -59.61
C PHE A 97 3.04 -33.71 -60.32
N MET A 98 4.28 -33.27 -60.52
CA MET A 98 4.59 -32.08 -61.32
C MET A 98 5.11 -32.39 -62.73
N ALA A 99 5.26 -33.66 -63.13
CA ALA A 99 6.14 -33.95 -64.26
C ALA A 99 5.49 -34.26 -65.61
N GLU A 100 4.20 -34.54 -65.74
CA GLU A 100 3.63 -34.79 -67.08
C GLU A 100 2.31 -34.07 -67.30
N LYS A 101 2.34 -33.11 -68.22
CA LYS A 101 1.14 -32.56 -68.84
C LYS A 101 0.47 -33.72 -69.55
N ASP A 102 -0.66 -34.19 -69.02
CA ASP A 102 -1.48 -35.16 -69.72
C ASP A 102 -1.75 -34.63 -71.13
N PRO A 103 -1.28 -35.33 -72.19
CA PRO A 103 -1.41 -34.86 -73.57
C PRO A 103 -2.88 -34.71 -74.01
N ASN A 104 -3.82 -35.32 -73.28
CA ASN A 104 -5.25 -35.24 -73.57
C ASN A 104 -5.98 -34.11 -72.80
N MET A 105 -5.30 -33.38 -71.91
CA MET A 105 -5.93 -32.32 -71.10
C MET A 105 -5.91 -30.96 -71.82
N SER A 106 -7.05 -30.26 -71.82
CA SER A 106 -7.15 -28.92 -72.41
C SER A 106 -6.17 -27.94 -71.72
N PRO A 107 -5.61 -26.97 -72.46
CA PRO A 107 -4.78 -25.92 -71.86
C PRO A 107 -5.46 -25.15 -70.71
N GLU A 108 -6.78 -24.92 -70.76
CA GLU A 108 -7.50 -24.26 -69.67
C GLU A 108 -7.64 -25.15 -68.43
N GLU A 109 -7.93 -26.43 -68.63
CA GLU A 109 -8.06 -27.40 -67.54
C GLU A 109 -6.74 -27.59 -66.82
N TRP A 110 -5.64 -27.65 -67.58
CA TRP A 110 -4.29 -27.73 -67.03
C TRP A 110 -3.93 -26.48 -66.21
N LYS A 111 -4.25 -25.28 -66.71
CA LYS A 111 -4.07 -24.02 -65.94
C LYS A 111 -4.88 -24.04 -64.64
N LYS A 112 -6.13 -24.50 -64.68
CA LYS A 112 -7.02 -24.60 -63.51
C LYS A 112 -6.51 -25.62 -62.49
N ALA A 113 -6.02 -26.77 -62.94
CA ALA A 113 -5.41 -27.80 -62.10
C ALA A 113 -4.15 -27.28 -61.40
N ARG A 114 -3.26 -26.60 -62.14
CA ARG A 114 -2.05 -25.98 -61.59
C ARG A 114 -2.37 -24.91 -60.53
N LEU A 115 -3.38 -24.06 -60.78
CA LEU A 115 -3.82 -23.06 -59.80
C LEU A 115 -4.38 -23.69 -58.52
N ARG A 116 -5.15 -24.79 -58.64
CA ARG A 116 -5.65 -25.52 -57.46
C ARG A 116 -4.49 -26.10 -56.65
N GLU A 117 -3.51 -26.69 -57.31
CA GLU A 117 -2.34 -27.25 -56.61
C GLU A 117 -1.49 -26.16 -55.98
N GLN A 118 -1.27 -25.04 -56.67
CA GLN A 118 -0.57 -23.89 -56.10
C GLN A 118 -1.29 -23.32 -54.86
N ARG A 119 -2.64 -23.27 -54.87
CA ARG A 119 -3.42 -22.88 -53.69
C ARG A 119 -3.23 -23.87 -52.54
N ARG A 120 -3.23 -25.18 -52.83
CA ARG A 120 -2.99 -26.22 -51.82
C ARG A 120 -1.60 -26.08 -51.18
N ILE A 121 -0.56 -25.86 -51.99
CA ILE A 121 0.82 -25.62 -51.53
C ILE A 121 0.89 -24.33 -50.68
N ASN A 122 0.28 -23.24 -51.15
CA ASN A 122 0.28 -21.97 -50.42
C ASN A 122 -0.42 -22.10 -49.07
N GLN A 123 -1.54 -22.85 -49.01
CA GLN A 123 -2.26 -23.11 -47.79
C GLN A 123 -1.43 -23.96 -46.82
N ALA A 124 -0.79 -25.03 -47.30
CA ALA A 124 0.13 -25.85 -46.48
C ALA A 124 1.30 -25.01 -45.92
N ASN A 125 1.91 -24.17 -46.74
CA ASN A 125 2.99 -23.27 -46.33
C ASN A 125 2.54 -22.20 -45.32
N TYR A 126 1.31 -21.70 -45.46
CA TYR A 126 0.72 -20.80 -44.47
C TYR A 126 0.58 -21.50 -43.12
N TRP A 127 0.02 -22.70 -43.08
CA TRP A 127 -0.14 -23.48 -41.84
C TRP A 127 1.19 -23.85 -41.21
N LYS A 128 2.20 -24.18 -42.01
CA LYS A 128 3.56 -24.41 -41.52
C LYS A 128 4.15 -23.17 -40.84
N ARG A 129 4.04 -22.00 -41.47
CA ARG A 129 4.50 -20.73 -40.87
C ARG A 129 3.74 -20.38 -39.60
N LYS A 130 2.42 -20.59 -39.60
CA LYS A 130 1.57 -20.35 -38.43
C LYS A 130 1.98 -21.22 -37.24
N ARG A 131 2.27 -22.51 -37.46
CA ARG A 131 2.78 -23.42 -36.41
C ARG A 131 4.08 -22.93 -35.79
N LEU A 132 5.06 -22.58 -36.61
CA LEU A 132 6.35 -22.09 -36.13
C LEU A 132 6.21 -20.81 -35.29
N LEU A 133 5.29 -19.92 -35.68
CA LEU A 133 4.97 -18.72 -34.90
C LEU A 133 4.29 -19.06 -33.57
N GLU A 134 3.32 -19.97 -33.57
CA GLU A 134 2.64 -20.43 -32.35
C GLU A 134 3.62 -21.11 -31.39
N GLU A 135 4.50 -21.99 -31.88
CA GLU A 135 5.55 -22.63 -31.08
C GLU A 135 6.52 -21.61 -30.46
N ARG A 136 6.93 -20.60 -31.24
CA ARG A 136 7.77 -19.51 -30.74
C ARG A 136 7.08 -18.72 -29.63
N LEU A 137 5.81 -18.34 -29.83
CA LEU A 137 5.03 -17.58 -28.85
C LEU A 137 4.83 -18.38 -27.55
N VAL A 138 4.59 -19.69 -27.63
CA VAL A 138 4.49 -20.56 -26.45
C VAL A 138 5.80 -20.58 -25.67
N GLY A 139 6.94 -20.64 -26.36
CA GLY A 139 8.27 -20.54 -25.74
C GLY A 139 8.50 -19.20 -25.03
N GLU A 140 8.13 -18.09 -25.67
CA GLU A 140 8.25 -16.74 -25.07
C GLU A 140 7.35 -16.58 -23.83
N ILE A 141 6.12 -17.09 -23.87
CA ILE A 141 5.20 -17.10 -22.73
C ILE A 141 5.76 -17.92 -21.56
N ALA A 142 6.34 -19.09 -21.83
CA ALA A 142 6.95 -19.93 -20.81
C ALA A 142 8.15 -19.24 -20.14
N ALA A 143 9.01 -18.58 -20.92
CA ALA A 143 10.16 -17.83 -20.40
C ALA A 143 9.71 -16.66 -19.48
N MET A 144 8.73 -15.87 -19.92
CA MET A 144 8.17 -14.78 -19.10
C MET A 144 7.52 -15.32 -17.80
N SER A 145 6.88 -16.48 -17.87
CA SER A 145 6.24 -17.08 -16.69
C SER A 145 7.26 -17.49 -15.64
N GLN A 146 8.40 -18.06 -16.05
CA GLN A 146 9.52 -18.38 -15.16
C GLN A 146 10.13 -17.12 -14.53
N GLU A 147 10.26 -16.03 -15.29
CA GLU A 147 10.79 -14.77 -14.78
C GLU A 147 9.86 -14.15 -13.72
N ILE A 148 8.55 -14.20 -13.94
CA ILE A 148 7.54 -13.79 -12.94
C ILE A 148 7.68 -14.62 -11.67
N GLU A 149 7.85 -15.92 -11.78
CA GLU A 149 8.00 -16.82 -10.63
C GLU A 149 9.27 -16.49 -9.82
N LEU A 150 10.40 -16.26 -10.51
CA LEU A 150 11.65 -15.82 -9.86
C LEU A 150 11.48 -14.48 -9.14
N MET A 151 10.84 -13.51 -9.77
CA MET A 151 10.54 -12.21 -9.15
C MET A 151 9.63 -12.37 -7.92
N GLN A 152 8.67 -13.30 -7.95
CA GLN A 152 7.80 -13.59 -6.81
C GLN A 152 8.58 -14.23 -5.64
N ILE A 153 9.47 -15.18 -5.92
CA ILE A 153 10.35 -15.79 -4.91
C ILE A 153 11.25 -14.73 -4.27
N GLN A 154 11.86 -13.86 -5.08
CA GLN A 154 12.68 -12.76 -4.60
C GLN A 154 11.87 -11.78 -3.73
N ARG A 155 10.64 -11.44 -4.15
CA ARG A 155 9.72 -10.61 -3.36
C ARG A 155 9.35 -11.26 -2.03
N GLN A 156 9.10 -12.57 -2.00
CA GLN A 156 8.80 -13.30 -0.76
C GLN A 156 10.00 -13.37 0.19
N SER A 157 11.23 -13.52 -0.34
CA SER A 157 12.46 -13.50 0.47
C SER A 157 12.75 -12.10 1.04
N MET A 158 12.45 -11.05 0.28
CA MET A 158 12.47 -9.67 0.78
C MET A 158 11.37 -9.45 1.83
N SER A 159 10.17 -9.99 1.60
CA SER A 159 9.01 -9.87 2.50
C SER A 159 9.29 -10.48 3.88
N SER A 160 9.93 -11.66 3.94
CA SER A 160 10.27 -12.33 5.21
C SER A 160 11.33 -11.59 6.01
N ARG A 161 12.29 -10.91 5.34
CA ARG A 161 13.22 -9.97 5.97
C ARG A 161 12.50 -8.73 6.52
N THR A 162 11.57 -8.14 5.77
CA THR A 162 10.77 -7.01 6.25
C THR A 162 9.78 -7.37 7.35
N SER A 163 9.33 -8.63 7.50
CA SER A 163 8.37 -9.01 8.57
C SER A 163 8.96 -8.87 9.97
N ARG A 164 10.26 -9.16 10.15
CA ARG A 164 10.96 -8.96 11.43
C ARG A 164 11.07 -7.48 11.80
N TRP A 165 11.33 -6.64 10.80
CA TRP A 165 11.44 -5.19 10.95
C TRP A 165 10.09 -4.49 11.06
N ASN A 166 9.04 -5.00 10.38
CA ASN A 166 7.67 -4.51 10.48
C ASN A 166 7.07 -4.74 11.87
N LEU A 167 7.41 -5.84 12.54
CA LEU A 167 6.97 -6.09 13.92
C LEU A 167 7.65 -5.13 14.91
N LEU A 168 8.94 -4.86 14.73
CA LEU A 168 9.68 -3.89 15.54
C LEU A 168 9.18 -2.45 15.29
N TRP A 169 8.98 -2.08 14.02
CA TRP A 169 8.43 -0.78 13.61
C TRP A 169 7.00 -0.58 14.09
N ARG A 170 6.14 -1.60 14.00
CA ARG A 170 4.76 -1.50 14.49
C ARG A 170 4.68 -1.40 16.02
N SER A 171 5.63 -1.94 16.78
CA SER A 171 5.60 -1.85 18.24
C SER A 171 6.20 -0.55 18.78
N THR A 172 7.21 0.04 18.11
CA THR A 172 7.87 1.30 18.56
C THR A 172 7.41 2.56 17.82
N ALA A 173 7.11 2.49 16.53
CA ALA A 173 6.74 3.67 15.74
C ALA A 173 5.24 4.03 15.84
N LEU A 174 4.33 3.06 16.00
CA LEU A 174 2.89 3.35 16.16
C LEU A 174 2.53 3.82 17.57
N SER A 175 3.24 3.35 18.60
CA SER A 175 3.04 3.79 19.99
C SER A 175 3.48 5.24 20.22
N SER A 176 4.42 5.74 19.40
CA SER A 176 4.95 7.12 19.48
C SER A 176 4.19 8.14 18.62
N GLN A 177 3.14 7.75 17.88
CA GLN A 177 2.44 8.66 16.94
C GLN A 177 1.43 9.61 17.59
N ARG A 178 1.05 9.39 18.86
CA ARG A 178 0.08 10.23 19.54
C ARG A 178 0.29 10.19 21.04
N GLU A 179 1.01 11.18 21.55
CA GLU A 179 0.99 11.51 22.98
C GLU A 179 -0.11 12.53 23.26
N GLU A 180 -1.00 12.18 24.18
CA GLU A 180 -1.95 13.11 24.76
C GLU A 180 -1.43 13.55 26.13
N PHE A 181 -1.44 14.85 26.38
CA PHE A 181 -1.00 15.42 27.64
C PHE A 181 -2.21 15.91 28.42
N ASP A 182 -2.37 15.41 29.65
CA ASP A 182 -3.52 15.77 30.50
C ASP A 182 -3.45 17.22 31.02
N SER A 183 -2.31 17.90 30.88
CA SER A 183 -2.12 19.28 31.29
C SER A 183 -1.01 20.00 30.54
N MET A 184 -1.09 21.34 30.52
CA MET A 184 -0.03 22.21 30.00
C MET A 184 1.30 22.03 30.77
N ALA A 185 1.24 21.69 32.06
CA ALA A 185 2.42 21.42 32.86
C ALA A 185 3.12 20.13 32.40
N SER A 186 2.34 19.06 32.14
CA SER A 186 2.86 17.81 31.58
C SER A 186 3.48 18.03 30.21
N PHE A 187 2.79 18.78 29.34
CA PHE A 187 3.31 19.15 28.03
C PHE A 187 4.64 19.93 28.14
N LYS A 188 4.71 20.97 28.98
CA LYS A 188 5.94 21.77 29.17
C LYS A 188 7.10 20.93 29.69
N PHE A 189 6.83 20.06 30.66
CA PHE A 189 7.83 19.16 31.21
C PHE A 189 8.39 18.24 30.11
N HIS A 190 7.50 17.59 29.37
CA HIS A 190 7.87 16.66 28.31
C HIS A 190 8.60 17.34 27.15
N TRP A 191 8.14 18.53 26.76
CA TRP A 191 8.80 19.36 25.76
C TRP A 191 10.20 19.79 26.19
N SER A 192 10.37 20.13 27.48
CA SER A 192 11.69 20.46 28.04
C SER A 192 12.62 19.25 28.05
N TRP A 193 12.07 18.06 28.35
CA TRP A 193 12.79 16.80 28.29
C TRP A 193 13.24 16.47 26.85
N TYR A 194 12.36 16.59 25.86
CA TYR A 194 12.72 16.43 24.44
C TYR A 194 13.86 17.36 24.05
N ARG A 195 13.74 18.64 24.42
CA ARG A 195 14.78 19.63 24.13
C ARG A 195 16.12 19.26 24.76
N SER A 196 16.15 18.61 25.93
CA SER A 196 17.40 18.25 26.58
C SER A 196 18.09 17.02 25.99
N GLN A 197 17.40 16.23 25.15
CA GLN A 197 18.01 15.08 24.48
C GLN A 197 18.88 15.48 23.28
N PHE A 198 18.69 16.69 22.75
CA PHE A 198 19.40 17.15 21.56
C PHE A 198 20.31 18.33 21.90
N ARG A 199 21.50 18.35 21.30
CA ARG A 199 22.44 19.47 21.45
C ARG A 199 21.88 20.76 20.85
N ASP A 200 21.23 20.65 19.70
CA ASP A 200 20.48 21.72 19.06
C ASP A 200 19.07 21.22 18.74
N PHE A 201 18.07 21.95 19.23
CA PHE A 201 16.66 21.69 19.00
C PHE A 201 15.99 23.01 18.60
N ARG A 202 15.76 23.20 17.30
CA ARG A 202 15.22 24.45 16.77
C ARG A 202 14.03 24.19 15.86
N LEU A 203 12.89 24.72 16.28
CA LEU A 203 11.67 24.75 15.49
C LEU A 203 11.59 26.07 14.72
N ARG A 204 11.53 26.02 13.39
CA ARG A 204 11.39 27.19 12.51
C ARG A 204 10.10 27.09 11.73
N MET A 205 9.14 27.97 12.02
CA MET A 205 7.92 28.09 11.24
C MET A 205 8.18 28.88 9.96
N THR A 206 7.71 28.37 8.82
CA THR A 206 7.88 29.00 7.50
C THR A 206 6.59 29.58 6.97
N SER A 207 5.44 28.97 7.28
CA SER A 207 4.13 29.48 6.89
C SER A 207 3.06 29.04 7.86
N TYR A 208 1.92 29.74 7.84
CA TYR A 208 0.73 29.34 8.57
C TYR A 208 -0.54 29.69 7.82
N VAL A 209 -1.60 28.95 8.12
CA VAL A 209 -2.96 29.15 7.62
C VAL A 209 -3.89 29.15 8.82
N ARG A 210 -4.77 30.15 8.88
CA ARG A 210 -5.82 30.26 9.89
C ARG A 210 -7.16 29.90 9.24
N LEU A 211 -7.88 28.97 9.86
CA LEU A 211 -9.20 28.51 9.45
C LEU A 211 -10.18 28.79 10.58
N GLU A 212 -11.31 29.41 10.27
CA GLU A 212 -12.35 29.74 11.26
C GLU A 212 -13.65 29.04 10.86
N ALA A 213 -14.28 28.37 11.84
CA ALA A 213 -15.55 27.67 11.66
C ALA A 213 -16.43 27.90 12.90
N GLY A 214 -17.23 28.97 12.86
CA GLY A 214 -18.03 29.39 14.01
C GLY A 214 -17.14 29.81 15.19
N GLU A 215 -17.31 29.18 16.34
CA GLU A 215 -16.52 29.46 17.56
C GLU A 215 -15.17 28.69 17.61
N HIS A 216 -14.79 27.98 16.54
CA HIS A 216 -13.55 27.21 16.47
C HIS A 216 -12.56 27.88 15.53
N VAL A 217 -11.33 28.08 16.02
CA VAL A 217 -10.21 28.57 15.21
C VAL A 217 -9.15 27.48 15.13
N ILE A 218 -8.73 27.14 13.91
CA ILE A 218 -7.66 26.18 13.65
C ILE A 218 -6.52 26.93 12.97
N ILE A 219 -5.35 26.94 13.59
CA ILE A 219 -4.12 27.47 12.98
C ILE A 219 -3.25 26.29 12.60
N LYS A 220 -2.99 26.13 11.30
CA LYS A 220 -2.04 25.15 10.78
C LYS A 220 -0.76 25.88 10.40
N ALA A 221 0.35 25.57 11.07
CA ALA A 221 1.66 26.09 10.77
C ALA A 221 2.54 24.98 10.19
N SER A 222 3.32 25.30 9.17
CA SER A 222 4.33 24.39 8.61
C SER A 222 5.71 24.98 8.83
N GLY A 223 6.70 24.12 8.95
CA GLY A 223 8.05 24.54 9.25
C GLY A 223 9.06 23.41 9.17
N ASN A 224 10.21 23.65 9.79
CA ASN A 224 11.29 22.68 9.92
C ASN A 224 11.71 22.57 11.38
N LEU A 225 11.87 21.33 11.84
CA LEU A 225 12.50 20.99 13.11
C LEU A 225 13.94 20.56 12.83
N LEU A 226 14.89 21.34 13.35
CA LEU A 226 16.31 21.04 13.29
C LEU A 226 16.73 20.32 14.57
N LEU A 227 17.35 19.16 14.39
CA LEU A 227 17.84 18.29 15.46
C LEU A 227 19.33 18.02 15.23
N GLU A 228 20.18 18.34 16.19
CA GLU A 228 21.57 17.88 16.19
C GLU A 228 21.68 16.58 17.01
N ILE A 229 22.12 15.51 16.35
CA ILE A 229 22.22 14.15 16.89
C ILE A 229 23.68 13.73 16.91
N ASP A 230 24.09 13.07 18.00
CA ASP A 230 25.40 12.44 18.07
C ASP A 230 25.39 11.12 17.30
N SER A 231 26.07 11.09 16.16
CA SER A 231 26.21 9.85 15.39
C SER A 231 27.25 8.95 16.07
N GLN A 232 26.79 7.95 16.81
CA GLN A 232 27.67 6.91 17.38
C GLN A 232 28.24 5.95 16.33
N VAL A 233 27.83 6.06 15.06
CA VAL A 233 28.11 5.08 14.01
C VAL A 233 29.51 5.25 13.40
N SER A 234 30.18 6.39 13.59
CA SER A 234 31.58 6.55 13.16
C SER A 234 32.55 6.16 14.27
N LYS A 235 33.14 4.96 14.18
CA LYS A 235 34.26 4.49 15.01
C LYS A 235 35.54 5.36 14.95
N GLN A 236 35.49 6.52 14.29
CA GLN A 236 36.59 7.48 14.15
C GLN A 236 36.02 8.89 14.30
N GLY A 237 36.04 9.41 15.54
CA GLY A 237 35.68 10.81 15.85
C GLY A 237 34.20 11.12 15.67
N GLY A 238 33.44 11.08 16.77
CA GLY A 238 32.00 11.36 16.78
C GLY A 238 31.68 12.70 16.11
N LYS A 239 31.14 12.62 14.89
CA LYS A 239 30.70 13.78 14.14
C LYS A 239 29.20 13.93 14.37
N SER A 240 28.78 15.04 14.97
CA SER A 240 27.36 15.35 15.09
C SER A 240 26.76 15.56 13.70
N CYS A 241 25.53 15.11 13.51
CA CYS A 241 24.77 15.33 12.28
C CYS A 241 23.56 16.21 12.57
N ILE A 242 23.30 17.17 11.69
CA ILE A 242 22.13 18.03 11.77
C ILE A 242 21.07 17.45 10.86
N VAL A 243 19.97 16.99 11.45
CA VAL A 243 18.80 16.49 10.74
C VAL A 243 17.75 17.60 10.68
N VAL A 244 17.20 17.83 9.50
CA VAL A 244 16.16 18.84 9.27
C VAL A 244 14.87 18.12 8.88
N CYS A 245 13.94 18.04 9.82
CA CYS A 245 12.66 17.34 9.64
C CYS A 245 11.56 18.34 9.29
N PRO A 246 10.82 18.17 8.18
CA PRO A 246 9.59 18.90 7.94
C PRO A 246 8.60 18.67 9.08
N VAL A 247 7.90 19.73 9.50
CA VAL A 247 6.88 19.66 10.55
C VAL A 247 5.62 20.38 10.14
N LEU A 248 4.47 19.75 10.43
CA LEU A 248 3.16 20.35 10.36
C LEU A 248 2.58 20.40 11.77
N GLN A 249 2.33 21.60 12.27
CA GLN A 249 1.77 21.84 13.59
C GLN A 249 0.36 22.43 13.46
N GLN A 250 -0.60 21.81 14.12
CA GLN A 250 -1.99 22.26 14.17
C GLN A 250 -2.34 22.68 15.60
N PHE A 251 -2.86 23.89 15.72
CA PHE A 251 -3.36 24.46 16.97
C PHE A 251 -4.87 24.64 16.84
N GLU A 252 -5.62 24.05 17.76
CA GLU A 252 -7.07 24.16 17.81
C GLU A 252 -7.48 24.98 19.01
N PHE A 253 -8.24 26.03 18.76
CA PHE A 253 -8.78 26.93 19.76
C PHE A 253 -10.30 26.78 19.80
N GLU A 254 -10.84 26.80 21.01
CA GLU A 254 -12.26 27.00 21.28
C GLU A 254 -12.46 28.44 21.76
N LYS A 255 -13.72 28.92 21.75
CA LYS A 255 -14.20 30.23 22.21
C LYS A 255 -13.23 30.99 23.15
N ASP A 256 -13.00 32.27 22.86
CA ASP A 256 -12.10 33.17 23.61
C ASP A 256 -10.59 32.80 23.56
N ILE A 257 -10.14 32.15 22.47
CA ILE A 257 -8.71 31.84 22.21
C ILE A 257 -8.14 30.83 23.21
N GLN A 258 -8.97 29.96 23.78
CA GLN A 258 -8.48 28.88 24.63
C GLN A 258 -7.91 27.74 23.78
N LEU A 259 -6.60 27.49 23.89
CA LEU A 259 -5.93 26.40 23.19
C LEU A 259 -6.42 25.04 23.74
N LYS A 260 -7.11 24.29 22.89
CA LYS A 260 -7.72 22.99 23.21
C LYS A 260 -6.82 21.82 22.86
N ARG A 261 -6.16 21.89 21.70
CA ARG A 261 -5.32 20.80 21.20
C ARG A 261 -4.16 21.34 20.38
N ILE A 262 -3.00 20.74 20.59
CA ILE A 262 -1.84 20.88 19.71
C ILE A 262 -1.63 19.50 19.07
N THR A 263 -1.48 19.46 17.75
CA THR A 263 -1.07 18.25 17.01
C THR A 263 0.19 18.59 16.23
N SER A 264 1.20 17.74 16.32
CA SER A 264 2.47 17.94 15.62
C SER A 264 2.79 16.69 14.82
N GLU A 265 2.92 16.84 13.51
CA GLU A 265 3.34 15.79 12.59
C GLU A 265 4.76 16.12 12.14
N VAL A 266 5.73 15.27 12.48
CA VAL A 266 7.14 15.46 12.14
C VAL A 266 7.59 14.34 11.21
N ASP A 267 8.06 14.70 10.02
CA ASP A 267 8.61 13.74 9.06
C ASP A 267 10.09 13.43 9.38
N LEU A 268 10.30 12.57 10.37
CA LEU A 268 11.64 12.13 10.78
C LEU A 268 12.34 11.34 9.67
N ILE A 269 11.60 10.53 8.90
CA ILE A 269 12.18 9.70 7.83
C ILE A 269 12.67 10.60 6.70
N GLY A 270 11.83 11.51 6.22
CA GLY A 270 12.20 12.47 5.19
C GLY A 270 13.36 13.35 5.64
N GLY A 271 13.36 13.79 6.90
CA GLY A 271 14.45 14.58 7.47
C GLY A 271 15.80 13.84 7.48
N VAL A 272 15.82 12.59 7.96
CA VAL A 272 17.04 11.77 7.98
C VAL A 272 17.49 11.42 6.56
N ALA A 273 16.57 11.03 5.67
CA ALA A 273 16.88 10.68 4.30
C ALA A 273 17.50 11.85 3.52
N ASN A 274 16.96 13.07 3.69
CA ASN A 274 17.50 14.28 3.06
C ASN A 274 18.91 14.64 3.56
N THR A 275 19.20 14.31 4.81
CA THR A 275 20.51 14.56 5.43
C THR A 275 21.56 13.56 4.92
N GLN A 276 21.16 12.32 4.67
CA GLN A 276 22.02 11.25 4.17
C GLN A 276 21.96 11.16 2.64
N ARG A 277 22.64 12.09 1.93
CA ARG A 277 22.63 12.22 0.46
C ARG A 277 22.90 10.94 -0.36
N LYS A 278 23.43 9.86 0.25
CA LYS A 278 23.66 8.52 -0.34
C LYS A 278 23.60 7.38 0.70
N GLY A 279 22.65 7.42 1.62
CA GLY A 279 22.52 6.38 2.66
C GLY A 279 21.86 5.10 2.13
N GLU A 280 22.47 3.95 2.41
CA GLU A 280 21.76 2.66 2.38
C GLU A 280 20.53 2.75 3.30
N PRO A 281 19.35 2.21 2.92
CA PRO A 281 18.13 2.28 3.73
C PRO A 281 18.32 1.86 5.20
N GLU A 282 19.24 0.93 5.44
CA GLU A 282 19.65 0.45 6.76
C GLU A 282 20.17 1.57 7.66
N ARG A 283 20.96 2.51 7.13
CA ARG A 283 21.53 3.64 7.89
C ARG A 283 20.51 4.71 8.23
N ILE A 284 19.55 4.93 7.33
CA ILE A 284 18.41 5.83 7.55
C ILE A 284 17.59 5.27 8.72
N LEU A 285 17.27 3.97 8.68
CA LEU A 285 16.52 3.30 9.74
C LEU A 285 17.27 3.32 11.08
N GLU A 286 18.56 3.03 11.10
CA GLU A 286 19.37 3.08 12.32
C GLU A 286 19.33 4.48 12.97
N THR A 287 19.46 5.54 12.15
CA THR A 287 19.40 6.92 12.64
C THR A 287 18.01 7.29 13.16
N VAL A 288 16.95 6.86 12.47
CA VAL A 288 15.57 7.07 12.93
C VAL A 288 15.31 6.31 14.23
N LEU A 289 15.85 5.09 14.40
CA LEU A 289 15.71 4.33 15.64
C LEU A 289 16.47 4.98 16.81
N CYS A 290 17.64 5.56 16.57
CA CYS A 290 18.32 6.39 17.57
C CYS A 290 17.43 7.57 18.00
N LEU A 291 16.91 8.33 17.04
CA LEU A 291 15.98 9.44 17.31
C LEU A 291 14.78 8.99 18.16
N LEU A 292 14.13 7.89 17.77
CA LEU A 292 12.93 7.41 18.47
C LEU A 292 13.21 6.99 19.92
N LYS A 293 14.41 6.44 20.21
CA LYS A 293 14.81 6.15 21.60
C LYS A 293 14.91 7.44 22.42
N ASP A 294 15.46 8.49 21.83
CA ASP A 294 15.57 9.80 22.46
C ASP A 294 14.21 10.52 22.58
N PHE A 295 13.17 10.05 21.89
CA PHE A 295 11.78 10.50 22.06
C PHE A 295 10.97 9.67 23.07
N THR A 296 11.52 8.59 23.63
CA THR A 296 10.84 7.86 24.71
C THR A 296 11.18 8.47 26.07
N CYS A 297 10.29 9.32 26.59
CA CYS A 297 10.43 9.87 27.94
C CYS A 297 10.51 8.69 28.93
N PRO A 298 11.49 8.66 29.86
CA PRO A 298 11.43 7.71 30.96
C PRO A 298 10.10 7.93 31.65
N ALA A 299 9.28 6.88 31.73
CA ALA A 299 8.06 6.90 32.53
C ALA A 299 8.46 7.44 33.90
N LYS A 300 7.70 8.42 34.41
CA LYS A 300 7.94 8.97 35.75
C LYS A 300 8.12 7.77 36.68
N GLY A 301 9.33 7.63 37.24
CA GLY A 301 9.52 6.71 38.35
C GLY A 301 8.52 7.11 39.43
N ASP A 302 7.73 6.14 39.86
CA ASP A 302 6.94 6.24 41.09
C ASP A 302 7.85 6.61 42.28
#